data_AF-A0A397I3A8-F1
#
_entry.id   AF-A0A397I3A8-F1
#
_cell.length_a   1.000
_cell.length_b   1.000
_cell.length_c   1.000
_cell.angle_alpha   90.00
_cell.angle_beta   90.00
_cell.angle_gamma   90.00
#
_symmetry.space_group_name_H-M   'P 1'
#
loop_
_entity.id
_entity.type
_entity.pdbx_description
1 polymer ?
#
loop_
_entity_poly.entity_id
_entity_poly.type
_entity_poly.pdbx_seq_one_letter_code
_entity_poly.pdbx_strand_id
1 'polypeptide(L)' 'MSLLGKKFPAPVAKPMAPFFAAAKAGVSQSNEDFVTGVVILYGVNSLANALMNTEEFKNDPRNPNAKNVKH' A
#
# COMPACT_ATOMS: atom_id res chain seq x y z
N MET A 1 15.70 -17.61 -26.65
CA MET A 1 15.63 -18.01 -25.22
C MET A 1 14.45 -17.28 -24.60
N SER A 2 13.67 -17.91 -23.72
CA SER A 2 12.59 -17.21 -23.01
C SER A 2 13.18 -16.14 -22.10
N LEU A 3 12.65 -14.92 -22.18
CA LEU A 3 13.08 -13.76 -21.36
C LEU A 3 12.88 -13.97 -19.86
N LEU A 4 12.14 -15.01 -19.46
CA LEU A 4 11.71 -15.24 -18.07
C LEU A 4 12.42 -16.41 -17.37
N GLY A 5 13.46 -16.99 -17.97
CA GLY A 5 14.18 -18.14 -17.39
C GLY A 5 13.28 -19.36 -17.14
N LYS A 6 13.79 -20.38 -16.45
CA LYS A 6 12.97 -21.54 -16.02
C LYS A 6 12.30 -21.22 -14.67
N LYS A 7 10.97 -21.38 -14.58
CA LYS A 7 10.21 -21.20 -13.33
C LYS A 7 10.28 -22.48 -12.48
N PHE A 8 10.80 -22.38 -11.26
CA PHE A 8 10.84 -23.47 -10.31
C PHE A 8 9.71 -23.34 -9.26
N PRO A 9 9.05 -24.43 -8.87
CA PRO A 9 7.93 -24.39 -7.92
C PRO A 9 8.42 -24.33 -6.45
N ALA A 10 9.04 -23.21 -6.07
CA ALA A 10 9.46 -23.00 -4.69
C ALA A 10 8.25 -22.72 -3.76
N PRO A 11 8.23 -23.28 -2.54
CA PRO A 11 7.15 -23.04 -1.59
C PRO A 11 7.28 -21.64 -0.95
N VAL A 12 6.70 -20.61 -1.59
CA VAL A 12 6.73 -19.21 -1.09
C VAL A 12 5.56 -18.93 -0.14
N ALA A 13 4.38 -19.50 -0.37
CA ALA A 13 3.18 -19.17 0.39
C ALA A 13 3.27 -19.55 1.88
N LYS A 14 3.80 -20.73 2.19
CA LYS A 14 3.89 -21.25 3.57
C LYS A 14 4.81 -20.41 4.48
N PRO A 15 6.05 -20.08 4.10
CA PRO A 15 6.90 -19.20 4.93
C PRO A 15 6.40 -17.75 4.95
N MET A 16 5.64 -17.31 3.95
CA MET A 16 5.09 -15.94 3.89
C MET A 16 3.76 -15.78 4.64
N ALA A 17 3.14 -16.87 5.09
CA ALA A 17 1.91 -16.88 5.87
C ALA A 17 1.87 -15.88 7.04
N PRO A 18 2.90 -15.72 7.91
CA PRO A 18 2.84 -14.75 9.00
C PRO A 18 2.79 -13.29 8.52
N PHE A 19 3.35 -12.95 7.35
CA PHE A 19 3.33 -11.59 6.81
C PHE A 19 1.97 -11.25 6.22
N PHE A 20 1.35 -12.22 5.53
CA PHE A 20 -0.03 -12.10 5.09
C PHE A 20 -0.98 -12.02 6.30
N ALA A 21 -0.79 -12.87 7.32
CA ALA A 21 -1.63 -12.89 8.51
C ALA A 21 -1.47 -11.63 9.39
N ALA A 22 -0.26 -11.07 9.53
CA ALA A 22 -0.03 -9.83 10.26
C ALA A 22 -0.71 -8.64 9.57
N ALA A 23 -0.70 -8.59 8.24
CA ALA A 23 -1.51 -7.63 7.49
C ALA A 23 -3.04 -7.86 7.70
N LYS A 24 -3.43 -9.09 8.04
CA LYS A 24 -4.81 -9.58 8.12
C LYS A 24 -5.41 -9.58 9.53
N ALA A 25 -4.72 -9.16 10.59
CA ALA A 25 -5.20 -9.27 11.98
C ALA A 25 -6.53 -8.52 12.32
N GLY A 26 -7.24 -7.97 11.32
CA GLY A 26 -8.62 -7.50 11.40
C GLY A 26 -9.51 -7.81 10.17
N VAL A 27 -9.15 -8.76 9.29
CA VAL A 27 -9.88 -9.04 8.02
C VAL A 27 -10.38 -10.50 7.99
N SER A 28 -11.67 -10.67 7.66
CA SER A 28 -12.41 -11.95 7.70
C SER A 28 -12.10 -12.88 6.50
N GLN A 29 -12.22 -14.19 6.75
CA GLN A 29 -11.54 -15.31 6.07
C GLN A 29 -11.86 -15.57 4.57
N SER A 30 -12.62 -14.72 3.87
CA SER A 30 -13.06 -14.98 2.48
C SER A 30 -12.62 -13.86 1.52
N ASN A 31 -11.78 -14.17 0.53
CA ASN A 31 -11.20 -13.28 -0.50
C ASN A 31 -10.05 -12.33 -0.03
N GLU A 32 -9.20 -12.84 0.85
CA GLU A 32 -8.45 -12.05 1.84
C GLU A 32 -7.25 -11.25 1.33
N ASP A 33 -6.52 -11.76 0.33
CA ASP A 33 -5.30 -11.08 -0.13
C ASP A 33 -5.63 -9.78 -0.87
N PHE A 34 -6.70 -9.81 -1.68
CA PHE A 34 -7.18 -8.62 -2.39
C PHE A 34 -7.85 -7.64 -1.43
N VAL A 35 -8.70 -8.12 -0.51
CA VAL A 35 -9.41 -7.26 0.45
C VAL A 35 -8.43 -6.56 1.39
N THR A 36 -7.41 -7.27 1.90
CA THR A 36 -6.40 -6.68 2.79
C THR A 36 -5.57 -5.61 2.06
N GLY A 37 -5.13 -5.91 0.84
CA GLY A 37 -4.40 -4.95 0.00
C GLY A 37 -5.23 -3.67 -0.26
N VAL A 38 -6.51 -3.83 -0.56
CA VAL A 38 -7.44 -2.70 -0.78
C VAL A 38 -7.69 -1.91 0.52
N VAL A 39 -7.87 -2.58 1.67
CA VAL A 39 -8.10 -1.92 2.96
C VAL A 39 -6.88 -1.11 3.41
N ILE A 40 -5.68 -1.69 3.33
CA ILE A 40 -4.44 -0.98 3.67
C ILE A 40 -4.20 0.16 2.70
N LEU A 41 -4.37 -0.07 1.39
CA LEU A 41 -4.21 0.98 0.38
C LEU A 41 -5.17 2.14 0.66
N TYR A 42 -6.44 1.85 0.94
CA TYR A 42 -7.43 2.86 1.26
C TYR A 42 -7.08 3.60 2.55
N GLY A 43 -6.73 2.87 3.62
CA GLY A 43 -6.35 3.45 4.90
C GLY A 43 -5.14 4.37 4.78
N VAL A 44 -4.04 3.91 4.17
CA VAL A 44 -2.82 4.69 3.96
C VAL A 44 -3.10 5.91 3.08
N ASN A 45 -3.86 5.76 2.00
CA ASN A 45 -4.20 6.87 1.11
C ASN A 45 -5.06 7.93 1.84
N SER A 46 -6.08 7.51 2.59
CA SER A 46 -6.92 8.43 3.37
C SER A 46 -6.11 9.19 4.43
N LEU A 47 -5.23 8.51 5.15
CA LEU A 47 -4.38 9.12 6.16
C LEU A 47 -3.34 10.06 5.56
N ALA A 48 -2.71 9.67 4.45
CA ALA A 48 -1.78 10.52 3.73
C ALA A 48 -2.46 11.83 3.30
N ASN A 49 -3.65 11.75 2.69
CA ASN A 49 -4.42 12.94 2.32
C ASN A 49 -4.75 13.84 3.51
N ALA A 50 -5.08 13.26 4.67
CA ALA A 50 -5.34 14.04 5.89
C ALA A 50 -4.08 14.75 6.40
N LEU A 51 -2.95 14.03 6.49
CA LEU A 51 -1.68 14.55 6.98
C LEU A 51 -1.09 15.64 6.07
N MET A 52 -1.34 15.55 4.76
CA MET A 52 -0.89 16.55 3.80
C MET A 52 -1.60 17.90 3.94
N ASN A 53 -2.70 17.97 4.69
CA ASN A 53 -3.41 19.23 4.98
C ASN A 53 -3.05 19.83 6.35
N THR A 54 -2.12 19.20 7.09
CA THR A 54 -1.64 19.71 8.39
C THR A 54 -0.84 21.00 8.22
N GLU A 55 -0.64 21.73 9.32
CA GLU A 55 0.01 23.03 9.26
C GLU A 55 1.47 22.99 8.84
N GLU A 56 2.14 21.89 9.17
CA GLU A 56 3.53 21.62 8.82
C GLU A 56 3.68 21.42 7.30
N PHE A 57 2.80 20.62 6.69
CA PHE A 57 2.98 20.16 5.31
C PHE A 57 2.10 20.86 4.28
N LYS A 58 1.15 21.73 4.69
CA LYS A 58 0.25 22.45 3.76
C LYS A 58 0.98 23.39 2.80
N ASN A 59 2.13 23.93 3.21
CA ASN A 59 2.91 24.88 2.42
C ASN A 59 4.18 24.26 1.80
N ASP A 60 4.35 22.94 1.87
CA ASP A 60 5.46 22.27 1.20
C ASP A 60 5.24 22.33 -0.33
N PRO A 61 6.17 22.90 -1.13
CA PRO A 61 6.06 22.96 -2.59
C PRO A 61 5.97 21.58 -3.27
N ARG A 62 6.30 20.49 -2.55
CA ARG A 62 6.19 19.11 -3.03
C ARG A 62 4.82 18.49 -2.75
N ASN A 63 4.00 19.14 -1.94
CA ASN A 63 2.66 18.67 -1.63
C ASN A 63 1.77 18.88 -2.85
N PRO A 64 1.21 17.81 -3.48
CA PRO A 64 0.29 17.97 -4.60
C PRO A 64 -0.96 18.82 -4.30
N ASN A 65 -1.32 19.02 -3.03
CA ASN A 65 -2.41 19.92 -2.64
C ASN A 65 -1.98 21.40 -2.55
N ALA A 66 -0.66 21.67 -2.51
CA ALA A 66 -0.16 23.04 -2.53
C ALA A 66 -0.42 23.63 -3.92
N LYS A 67 -1.28 24.67 -3.97
CA LYS A 67 -1.51 25.42 -5.20
C LYS A 67 -0.19 26.05 -5.61
N ASN A 68 0.33 25.69 -6.77
CA ASN A 68 1.48 26.38 -7.37
C ASN A 68 1.15 27.89 -7.43
N VAL A 69 1.85 28.70 -6.65
CA VAL A 69 1.85 30.14 -6.85
C VAL A 69 2.56 30.34 -8.18
N LYS A 70 1.79 30.51 -9.26
CA LYS A 70 2.35 30.93 -10.54
C LYS A 70 2.93 32.32 -10.31
N HIS A 71 4.25 32.42 -10.40
CA HIS A 71 4.95 33.70 -10.51
C HIS A 71 4.51 34.44 -11.77
#